data_AF-A0A6A6T005-F1
#
_entry.id   AF-A0A6A6T005-F1
#
_cell.length_a   1.000
_cell.length_b   1.000
_cell.length_c   1.000
_cell.angle_alpha   90.00
_cell.angle_beta   90.00
_cell.angle_gamma   90.00
#
_symmetry.space_group_name_H-M   'P 1'
#
loop_
_entity.id
_entity.type
_entity.pdbx_description
1 polymer ?
#
loop_
_entity_poly.entity_id
_entity_poly.type
_entity_poly.pdbx_seq_one_letter_code
_entity_poly.pdbx_strand_id
1 'polypeptide(L)'
;MGTMELMPADHLELLRSSAFESEHAQLYDTSFSQHEAAAMALEEEMENSLASISPDENSEENRRVIKAQVQIHRERQKALRPHLESGSGVEDGEGRECVFVPAPNHWGANGDLDDESGTLSSIQYLLTWQNNYSPLSYTPNFDELDELPSSDIPYHSMLDPSQSPTTYHLHRTREWTTSGCRKYIYSAREYSDKYSLYTLETSHRADNQVTAAEFYRVAEFPTPCVSILLSGISKLDDQAAYKSRCIILKFHGLATPLKEYPDRQQKVPWSPRRFMYGGRRFVWKPGDPHDDVMPETLYEYTRDWAKPGSRTGKRLDDATPTKLVWGEKKRKGKVESYTIHFAGGIDQVFREILLASQMVRQVCMFTAME
;
A
#
# COMPACT_ATOMS: atom_id res chain seq x y z
N MET A 1 -5.15 23.61 -42.75
CA MET A 1 -5.65 23.15 -41.44
C MET A 1 -5.24 21.70 -41.33
N GLY A 2 -4.20 21.41 -40.56
CA GLY A 2 -3.74 20.04 -40.36
C GLY A 2 -4.74 19.32 -39.47
N THR A 3 -5.26 18.19 -39.93
CA THR A 3 -5.94 17.21 -39.09
C THR A 3 -4.98 16.82 -37.98
N MET A 4 -5.25 17.26 -36.74
CA MET A 4 -4.62 16.71 -35.54
C MET A 4 -5.04 15.24 -35.48
N GLU A 5 -4.13 14.34 -35.86
CA GLU A 5 -4.30 12.92 -35.59
C GLU A 5 -4.28 12.75 -34.07
N LEU A 6 -5.46 12.49 -33.51
CA LEU A 6 -5.59 12.04 -32.12
C LEU A 6 -4.66 10.84 -31.93
N MET A 7 -3.71 10.93 -31.00
CA MET A 7 -2.89 9.78 -30.63
C MET A 7 -3.82 8.62 -30.26
N PRO A 8 -3.61 7.40 -30.80
CA PRO A 8 -4.38 6.24 -30.40
C PRO A 8 -4.23 5.98 -28.90
N ALA A 9 -5.31 5.59 -28.21
CA ALA A 9 -5.31 5.32 -26.77
C ALA A 9 -4.21 4.31 -26.38
N ASP A 10 -4.01 3.27 -27.18
CA ASP A 10 -2.97 2.25 -26.99
C ASP A 10 -1.55 2.84 -27.05
N HIS A 11 -1.33 3.87 -27.87
CA HIS A 11 -0.04 4.54 -27.97
C HIS A 11 0.23 5.38 -26.72
N LEU A 12 -0.81 6.01 -26.16
CA LEU A 12 -0.68 6.78 -24.94
C LEU A 12 -0.46 5.88 -23.71
N GLU A 13 -1.12 4.73 -23.65
CA GLU A 13 -0.87 3.72 -22.61
C GLU A 13 0.57 3.21 -22.65
N LEU A 14 1.09 2.91 -23.85
CA LEU A 14 2.49 2.51 -24.05
C LEU A 14 3.48 3.61 -23.60
N LEU A 15 3.21 4.88 -23.94
CA LEU A 15 4.05 5.99 -23.51
C LEU A 15 4.07 6.11 -21.98
N ARG A 16 2.91 5.94 -21.33
CA ARG A 16 2.79 5.97 -19.86
C ARG A 16 3.60 4.85 -19.20
N SER A 17 3.53 3.62 -19.70
CA SER A 17 4.22 2.46 -19.09
C SER A 17 5.73 2.45 -19.38
N SER A 18 6.14 2.85 -20.59
CA SER A 18 7.53 2.77 -21.05
C SER A 18 8.53 3.50 -20.16
N ALA A 19 8.15 4.63 -19.56
CA ALA A 19 8.99 5.39 -18.65
C ALA A 19 9.37 4.58 -17.40
N PHE A 20 8.39 3.86 -16.85
CA PHE A 20 8.58 2.99 -15.67
C PHE A 20 9.25 1.66 -16.01
N GLU A 21 9.06 1.14 -17.22
CA GLU A 21 9.84 0.01 -17.75
C GLU A 21 11.33 0.34 -17.78
N SER A 22 11.69 1.52 -18.30
CA SER A 22 13.07 1.99 -18.33
C SER A 22 13.62 2.25 -16.93
N GLU A 23 12.82 2.79 -15.99
CA GLU A 23 13.24 2.90 -14.59
C GLU A 23 13.59 1.53 -13.98
N HIS A 24 12.74 0.53 -14.23
CA HIS A 24 12.93 -0.83 -13.73
C HIS A 24 14.18 -1.48 -14.31
N ALA A 25 14.44 -1.26 -15.61
CA ALA A 25 15.64 -1.71 -16.29
C ALA A 25 16.89 -0.86 -15.98
N GLN A 26 16.79 0.12 -15.07
CA GLN A 26 17.88 1.05 -14.69
C GLN A 26 18.42 1.89 -15.87
N LEU A 27 17.59 2.11 -16.90
CA LEU A 27 17.89 2.95 -18.06
C LEU A 27 17.44 4.39 -17.78
N TYR A 28 18.10 5.05 -16.81
CA TYR A 28 17.63 6.32 -16.26
C TYR A 28 17.63 7.50 -17.24
N ASP A 29 18.59 7.58 -18.16
CA ASP A 29 18.60 8.62 -19.22
C ASP A 29 17.39 8.50 -20.14
N THR A 30 17.07 7.27 -20.55
CA THR A 30 15.90 6.96 -21.39
C THR A 30 14.62 7.23 -20.62
N SER A 31 14.55 6.75 -19.38
CA SER A 31 13.40 6.96 -18.49
C SER A 31 13.10 8.44 -18.28
N PHE A 32 14.12 9.28 -18.03
CA PHE A 32 13.95 10.72 -17.85
C PHE A 32 13.23 11.37 -19.04
N SER A 33 13.67 11.04 -20.25
CA SER A 33 13.07 11.57 -21.50
C SER A 33 11.66 11.03 -21.72
N GLN A 34 11.39 9.76 -21.37
CA GLN A 34 10.07 9.15 -21.47
C GLN A 34 9.07 9.73 -20.46
N HIS A 35 9.48 10.04 -19.22
CA HIS A 35 8.63 10.75 -18.26
C HIS A 35 8.23 12.14 -18.78
N GLU A 36 9.16 12.85 -19.43
CA GLU A 36 8.85 14.13 -20.06
C GLU A 36 7.82 14.00 -21.18
N ALA A 37 8.04 13.05 -22.10
CA ALA A 37 7.16 12.79 -23.23
C ALA A 37 5.76 12.36 -22.76
N ALA A 38 5.67 11.46 -21.78
CA ALA A 38 4.40 11.02 -21.20
C ALA A 38 3.64 12.18 -20.54
N ALA A 39 4.32 13.03 -19.77
CA ALA A 39 3.69 14.19 -19.14
C ALA A 39 3.14 15.18 -20.18
N MET A 40 3.89 15.48 -21.24
CA MET A 40 3.42 16.37 -22.32
C MET A 40 2.22 15.79 -23.07
N ALA A 41 2.25 14.50 -23.40
CA ALA A 41 1.15 13.84 -24.10
C ALA A 41 -0.14 13.83 -23.25
N LEU A 42 -0.02 13.62 -21.94
CA LEU A 42 -1.14 13.71 -20.99
C LEU A 42 -1.68 15.14 -20.83
N GLU A 43 -0.80 16.15 -20.82
CA GLU A 43 -1.20 17.55 -20.79
C GLU A 43 -2.01 17.92 -22.05
N GLU A 44 -1.57 17.47 -23.23
CA GLU A 44 -2.30 17.64 -24.49
C GLU A 44 -3.66 16.92 -24.49
N GLU A 45 -3.72 15.68 -23.99
CA GLU A 45 -4.98 14.93 -23.83
C GLU A 45 -5.96 15.68 -22.90
N MET A 46 -5.44 16.25 -21.81
CA MET A 46 -6.25 17.04 -20.88
C MET A 46 -6.80 18.30 -21.54
N GLU A 47 -5.99 19.04 -22.31
CA GLU A 47 -6.43 20.22 -23.06
C GLU A 47 -7.49 19.87 -24.11
N ASN A 48 -7.30 18.77 -24.84
CA ASN A 48 -8.27 18.26 -25.81
C ASN A 48 -9.58 17.82 -25.14
N SER A 49 -9.50 17.21 -23.95
CA SER A 49 -10.67 16.87 -23.13
C SER A 49 -11.44 18.10 -22.65
N LEU A 50 -10.75 19.22 -22.36
CA LEU A 50 -11.37 20.50 -21.99
C LEU A 50 -12.09 21.18 -23.16
N ALA A 51 -11.61 20.97 -24.39
CA ALA A 51 -12.28 21.46 -25.60
C ALA A 51 -13.59 20.71 -25.93
N SER A 52 -13.80 19.52 -25.35
CA SER A 52 -15.03 18.74 -25.51
C SER A 52 -16.11 19.19 -24.51
N ILE A 53 -17.28 19.59 -25.03
CA ILE A 53 -18.41 20.20 -24.27
C ILE A 53 -19.32 19.12 -23.65
N SER A 54 -18.77 18.05 -23.07
CA SER A 54 -19.56 17.04 -22.37
C SER A 54 -19.29 17.10 -20.86
N PRO A 55 -20.18 17.71 -20.06
CA PRO A 55 -20.06 17.77 -18.61
C PRO A 55 -20.75 16.54 -18.00
N ASP A 56 -20.11 15.38 -18.06
CA ASP A 56 -20.51 14.22 -17.25
C ASP A 56 -19.49 13.97 -16.13
N GLU A 57 -19.93 13.37 -15.01
CA GLU A 57 -19.05 13.11 -13.84
C GLU A 57 -17.85 12.21 -14.21
N ASN A 58 -18.02 11.34 -15.21
CA ASN A 58 -16.94 10.51 -15.74
C ASN A 58 -15.82 11.36 -16.37
N SER A 59 -16.14 12.46 -17.05
CA SER A 59 -15.13 13.38 -17.60
C SER A 59 -14.28 14.05 -16.52
N GLU A 60 -14.84 14.34 -15.34
CA GLU A 60 -14.12 14.99 -14.25
C GLU A 60 -13.18 14.04 -13.51
N GLU A 61 -13.63 12.81 -13.21
CA GLU A 61 -12.74 11.79 -12.63
C GLU A 61 -11.62 11.44 -13.61
N ASN A 62 -11.92 11.32 -14.92
CA ASN A 62 -10.89 11.10 -15.95
C ASN A 62 -9.85 12.24 -15.97
N ARG A 63 -10.28 13.50 -15.89
CA ARG A 63 -9.37 14.65 -15.80
C ARG A 63 -8.53 14.62 -14.51
N ARG A 64 -9.11 14.22 -13.38
CA ARG A 64 -8.38 14.06 -12.11
C ARG A 64 -7.30 12.98 -12.24
N VAL A 65 -7.65 11.85 -12.84
CA VAL A 65 -6.72 10.75 -13.09
C VAL A 65 -5.57 11.21 -13.99
N ILE A 66 -5.86 11.86 -15.13
CA ILE A 66 -4.85 12.40 -16.04
C ILE A 66 -3.94 13.39 -15.31
N LYS A 67 -4.52 14.32 -14.53
CA LYS A 67 -3.74 15.30 -13.75
C LYS A 67 -2.83 14.63 -12.72
N ALA A 68 -3.30 13.59 -12.05
CA ALA A 68 -2.49 12.81 -11.11
C ALA A 68 -1.34 12.08 -11.84
N GLN A 69 -1.59 11.49 -13.01
CA GLN A 69 -0.55 10.87 -13.84
C GLN A 69 0.50 11.88 -14.29
N VAL A 70 0.09 13.07 -14.75
CA VAL A 70 1.02 14.17 -15.09
C VAL A 70 1.91 14.49 -13.89
N GLN A 71 1.30 14.68 -12.71
CA GLN A 71 2.06 14.98 -11.49
C GLN A 71 3.06 13.87 -11.17
N ILE A 72 2.66 12.60 -11.27
CA ILE A 72 3.55 11.45 -11.04
C ILE A 72 4.74 11.54 -12.01
N HIS A 73 4.53 11.63 -13.33
CA HIS A 73 5.63 11.69 -14.29
C HIS A 73 6.56 12.90 -14.04
N ARG A 74 6.01 14.08 -13.72
CA ARG A 74 6.81 15.28 -13.41
C ARG A 74 7.60 15.13 -12.11
N GLU A 75 7.04 14.52 -11.06
CA GLU A 75 7.75 14.22 -9.81
C GLU A 75 8.91 13.25 -10.07
N ARG A 76 8.69 12.19 -10.85
CA ARG A 76 9.74 11.22 -11.23
C ARG A 76 10.84 11.87 -12.05
N GLN A 77 10.49 12.66 -13.06
CA GLN A 77 11.45 13.41 -13.88
C GLN A 77 12.33 14.34 -13.00
N LYS A 78 11.70 15.07 -12.07
CA LYS A 78 12.41 15.95 -11.13
C LYS A 78 13.35 15.17 -10.20
N ALA A 79 12.96 13.96 -9.78
CA ALA A 79 13.76 13.10 -8.93
C ALA A 79 14.94 12.46 -9.66
N LEU A 80 14.78 12.13 -10.94
CA LEU A 80 15.85 11.60 -11.80
C LEU A 80 16.93 12.64 -12.12
N ARG A 81 16.54 13.92 -12.29
CA ARG A 81 17.46 14.98 -12.72
C ARG A 81 18.76 15.06 -11.89
N PRO A 82 18.72 15.14 -10.54
CA PRO A 82 19.95 15.17 -9.75
C PRO A 82 20.80 13.90 -9.94
N HIS A 83 20.17 12.72 -10.03
CA HIS A 83 20.87 11.46 -10.21
C HIS A 83 21.69 11.44 -11.51
N LEU A 84 21.13 12.00 -12.60
CA LEU A 84 21.78 12.11 -13.90
C LEU A 84 22.84 13.24 -13.94
N GLU A 85 22.55 14.40 -13.35
CA GLU A 85 23.44 15.57 -13.41
C GLU A 85 24.69 15.44 -12.53
N SER A 86 24.60 14.70 -11.42
CA SER A 86 25.64 14.68 -10.39
C SER A 86 26.35 13.34 -10.22
N GLY A 87 26.00 12.34 -11.02
CA GLY A 87 26.67 11.03 -11.07
C GLY A 87 26.75 10.37 -9.70
N SER A 88 25.62 9.88 -9.20
CA SER A 88 25.37 9.14 -7.94
C SER A 88 25.93 9.71 -6.61
N GLY A 89 27.11 10.33 -6.56
CA GLY A 89 27.84 10.73 -5.35
C GLY A 89 27.40 12.03 -4.65
N VAL A 90 26.13 12.41 -4.73
CA VAL A 90 25.59 13.51 -3.90
C VAL A 90 25.02 12.93 -2.63
N GLU A 91 25.63 13.27 -1.50
CA GLU A 91 25.12 12.92 -0.19
C GLU A 91 24.00 13.88 0.24
N ASP A 92 22.94 13.35 0.86
CA ASP A 92 21.90 14.14 1.50
C ASP A 92 22.43 14.89 2.74
N GLY A 93 21.58 15.70 3.39
CA GLY A 93 21.95 16.44 4.61
C GLY A 93 22.33 15.55 5.80
N GLU A 94 22.23 14.23 5.68
CA GLU A 94 22.61 13.22 6.67
C GLU A 94 23.78 12.34 6.17
N GLY A 95 24.43 12.68 5.05
CA GLY A 95 25.60 11.96 4.54
C GLY A 95 25.30 10.69 3.74
N ARG A 96 24.06 10.47 3.30
CA ARG A 96 23.71 9.30 2.47
C ARG A 96 23.65 9.63 1.00
N GLU A 97 24.20 8.76 0.17
CA GLU A 97 24.10 8.85 -1.29
C GLU A 97 22.63 9.03 -1.72
N CYS A 98 22.37 10.05 -2.54
CA CYS A 98 21.06 10.32 -3.16
C CYS A 98 20.79 9.26 -4.24
N VAL A 99 20.49 8.04 -3.81
CA VAL A 99 20.11 6.94 -4.68
C VAL A 99 18.66 7.15 -5.12
N PHE A 100 18.45 7.25 -6.42
CA PHE A 100 17.11 7.24 -6.98
C PHE A 100 16.48 5.86 -6.77
N VAL A 101 15.28 5.82 -6.20
CA VAL A 101 14.53 4.57 -5.97
C VAL A 101 13.54 4.40 -7.13
N PRO A 102 13.68 3.33 -7.95
CA PRO A 102 12.72 3.00 -8.99
C PRO A 102 11.31 2.85 -8.46
N ALA A 103 10.30 3.20 -9.26
CA ALA A 103 8.92 3.09 -8.84
C ALA A 103 8.53 1.60 -8.74
N PRO A 104 7.92 1.16 -7.64
CA PRO A 104 7.36 -0.18 -7.53
C PRO A 104 6.40 -0.46 -8.66
N ASN A 105 6.50 -1.64 -9.25
CA ASN A 105 5.69 -2.06 -10.39
C ASN A 105 5.43 -3.57 -10.36
N HIS A 106 4.64 -4.04 -11.32
CA HIS A 106 4.19 -5.41 -11.41
C HIS A 106 5.31 -6.39 -11.78
N TRP A 107 6.36 -5.96 -12.48
CA TRP A 107 7.52 -6.83 -12.74
C TRP A 107 8.24 -7.20 -11.44
N GLY A 108 8.48 -6.23 -10.56
CA GLY A 108 9.04 -6.49 -9.22
C GLY A 108 8.14 -7.42 -8.42
N ALA A 109 6.84 -7.14 -8.38
CA ALA A 109 5.88 -7.96 -7.66
C ALA A 109 5.73 -9.39 -8.22
N ASN A 110 5.79 -9.56 -9.54
CA ASN A 110 5.74 -10.88 -10.18
C ASN A 110 7.03 -11.66 -9.91
N GLY A 111 8.18 -10.98 -9.85
CA GLY A 111 9.43 -11.58 -9.43
C GLY A 111 9.35 -12.13 -8.00
N ASP A 112 8.69 -11.43 -7.08
CA ASP A 112 8.47 -11.92 -5.72
C ASP A 112 7.47 -13.09 -5.67
N LEU A 113 6.53 -13.19 -6.62
CA LEU A 113 5.56 -14.29 -6.66
C LEU A 113 6.10 -15.54 -7.35
N ASP A 114 7.23 -15.44 -8.06
CA ASP A 114 7.86 -16.57 -8.73
C ASP A 114 8.29 -17.64 -7.70
N ASP A 115 7.99 -18.90 -7.98
CA ASP A 115 8.27 -20.03 -7.08
C ASP A 115 9.78 -20.15 -6.79
N GLU A 116 10.63 -19.75 -7.75
CA GLU A 116 12.09 -19.75 -7.61
C GLU A 116 12.62 -18.63 -6.70
N SER A 117 11.81 -17.61 -6.41
CA SER A 117 12.24 -16.44 -5.63
C SER A 117 12.49 -16.73 -4.15
N GLY A 118 11.85 -17.79 -3.61
CA GLY A 118 11.92 -18.13 -2.19
C GLY A 118 11.41 -17.05 -1.22
N THR A 119 10.70 -16.04 -1.70
CA THR A 119 10.12 -14.97 -0.86
C THR A 119 8.96 -15.49 -0.01
N LEU A 120 8.49 -14.69 0.95
CA LEU A 120 7.30 -15.05 1.72
C LEU A 120 6.05 -15.02 0.84
N SER A 121 6.01 -14.12 -0.15
CA SER A 121 4.91 -14.00 -1.11
C SER A 121 4.82 -15.16 -2.09
N SER A 122 5.92 -15.73 -2.58
CA SER A 122 5.87 -16.95 -3.41
C SER A 122 5.36 -18.15 -2.60
N ILE A 123 5.78 -18.30 -1.34
CA ILE A 123 5.23 -19.32 -0.43
C ILE A 123 3.73 -19.11 -0.24
N GLN A 124 3.30 -17.87 0.01
CA GLN A 124 1.87 -17.56 0.11
C GLN A 124 1.12 -17.91 -1.18
N TYR A 125 1.69 -17.57 -2.34
CA TYR A 125 1.12 -17.90 -3.64
C TYR A 125 0.91 -19.42 -3.78
N LEU A 126 1.95 -20.20 -3.54
CA LEU A 126 1.94 -21.67 -3.57
C LEU A 126 0.87 -22.26 -2.62
N LEU A 127 0.84 -21.82 -1.36
CA LEU A 127 -0.14 -22.30 -0.37
C LEU A 127 -1.58 -22.01 -0.80
N THR A 128 -1.82 -20.83 -1.38
CA THR A 128 -3.16 -20.45 -1.84
C THR A 128 -3.56 -21.17 -3.12
N TRP A 129 -2.62 -21.46 -4.01
CA TRP A 129 -2.86 -22.25 -5.20
C TRP A 129 -3.26 -23.69 -4.85
N GLN A 130 -2.51 -24.34 -3.95
CA GLN A 130 -2.83 -25.70 -3.48
C GLN A 130 -4.23 -25.79 -2.87
N ASN A 131 -4.62 -24.81 -2.04
CA ASN A 131 -5.94 -24.77 -1.41
C ASN A 131 -7.10 -24.62 -2.41
N ASN A 132 -6.88 -23.97 -3.55
CA ASN A 132 -7.92 -23.74 -4.56
C ASN A 132 -8.06 -24.90 -5.56
N TYR A 133 -7.01 -25.70 -5.75
CA TYR A 133 -6.99 -26.80 -6.74
C TYR A 133 -7.09 -28.21 -6.14
N SER A 134 -7.13 -28.35 -4.82
CA SER A 134 -7.33 -29.67 -4.18
C SER A 134 -8.80 -30.13 -4.34
N PRO A 135 -9.11 -31.23 -5.07
CA PRO A 135 -10.49 -31.65 -5.39
C PRO A 135 -11.20 -32.38 -4.23
N LEU A 136 -10.74 -32.22 -2.99
CA LEU A 136 -11.29 -32.95 -1.86
C LEU A 136 -11.95 -31.99 -0.88
N SER A 137 -13.25 -32.22 -0.70
CA SER A 137 -14.14 -31.60 0.29
C SER A 137 -13.59 -31.73 1.71
N TYR A 138 -12.65 -30.88 2.06
CA TYR A 138 -12.14 -30.71 3.40
C TYR A 138 -12.25 -29.23 3.74
N THR A 139 -13.32 -28.87 4.44
CA THR A 139 -13.36 -27.64 5.23
C THR A 139 -12.48 -27.90 6.44
N PRO A 140 -11.27 -27.31 6.56
CA PRO A 140 -10.45 -27.52 7.75
C PRO A 140 -11.18 -26.85 8.91
N ASN A 141 -11.43 -27.60 9.97
CA ASN A 141 -11.81 -26.98 11.24
C ASN A 141 -10.67 -26.04 11.66
N PHE A 142 -11.01 -24.87 12.21
CA PHE A 142 -10.02 -23.87 12.64
C PHE A 142 -8.98 -24.43 13.66
N ASP A 143 -9.25 -25.58 14.28
CA ASP A 143 -8.33 -26.30 15.18
C ASP A 143 -7.30 -27.19 14.44
N GLU A 144 -7.52 -27.57 13.17
CA GLU A 144 -6.56 -28.38 12.37
C GLU A 144 -5.58 -27.53 11.54
N LEU A 145 -5.75 -26.19 11.55
CA LEU A 145 -4.77 -25.23 11.03
C LEU A 145 -3.55 -25.02 11.96
N ASP A 146 -3.54 -25.67 13.13
CA ASP A 146 -2.36 -25.80 13.99
C ASP A 146 -1.39 -26.91 13.53
N GLU A 147 -1.81 -27.77 12.60
CA GLU A 147 -0.98 -28.80 11.95
C GLU A 147 -0.72 -28.46 10.46
N LEU A 148 -0.48 -27.18 10.16
CA LEU A 148 0.23 -26.83 8.92
C LEU A 148 1.59 -27.55 8.92
N PRO A 149 2.08 -27.99 7.74
CA PRO A 149 3.27 -28.83 7.65
C PRO A 149 4.43 -28.20 8.41
N SER A 150 5.09 -29.05 9.19
CA SER A 150 6.33 -28.85 9.94
C SER A 150 7.10 -27.57 9.60
N SER A 151 7.65 -26.94 10.64
CA SER A 151 8.76 -25.96 10.58
C SER A 151 9.97 -26.38 9.73
N ASP A 152 9.97 -27.60 9.17
CA ASP A 152 10.93 -28.13 8.20
C ASP A 152 10.63 -27.77 6.73
N ILE A 153 9.77 -26.80 6.42
CA ILE A 153 9.82 -26.18 5.09
C ILE A 153 11.18 -25.46 4.97
N PRO A 154 12.09 -25.88 4.06
CA PRO A 154 13.46 -25.38 3.99
C PRO A 154 13.55 -24.02 3.29
N TYR A 155 12.49 -23.22 3.33
CA TYR A 155 12.50 -21.86 2.80
C TYR A 155 12.61 -20.92 3.99
N HIS A 156 13.86 -20.55 4.30
CA HIS A 156 14.18 -19.40 5.13
C HIS A 156 13.61 -18.15 4.43
N SER A 157 12.31 -17.90 4.61
CA SER A 157 11.64 -16.70 4.13
C SER A 157 12.37 -15.51 4.71
N MET A 158 13.05 -14.77 3.82
CA MET A 158 14.13 -13.82 4.06
C MET A 158 13.70 -12.57 4.85
N LEU A 159 13.05 -12.70 6.00
CA LEU A 159 13.05 -11.63 7.00
C LEU A 159 14.46 -11.61 7.61
N ASP A 160 15.40 -11.01 6.88
CA ASP A 160 16.77 -10.83 7.30
C ASP A 160 16.89 -9.49 8.05
N PRO A 161 16.95 -9.50 9.39
CA PRO A 161 17.02 -8.27 10.17
C PRO A 161 18.35 -7.55 10.00
N SER A 162 19.35 -8.18 9.36
CA SER A 162 20.63 -7.54 9.04
C SER A 162 20.55 -6.61 7.83
N GLN A 163 19.53 -6.76 6.98
CA GLN A 163 19.27 -5.85 5.88
C GLN A 163 18.71 -4.52 6.38
N SER A 164 19.07 -3.43 5.70
CA SER A 164 18.58 -2.10 6.01
C SER A 164 17.05 -2.02 5.89
N PRO A 165 16.36 -1.34 6.83
CA PRO A 165 14.91 -1.20 6.77
C PRO A 165 14.49 -0.29 5.62
N THR A 166 13.36 -0.63 4.99
CA THR A 166 12.70 0.26 4.01
C THR A 166 11.82 1.25 4.75
N THR A 167 11.92 2.53 4.43
CA THR A 167 11.21 3.60 5.14
C THR A 167 10.37 4.44 4.19
N TYR A 168 9.16 4.78 4.61
CA TYR A 168 8.27 5.68 3.88
C TYR A 168 7.78 6.83 4.75
N HIS A 169 7.70 8.01 4.16
CA HIS A 169 6.98 9.15 4.74
C HIS A 169 5.54 9.15 4.26
N LEU A 170 4.59 9.20 5.19
CA LEU A 170 3.17 9.14 4.89
C LEU A 170 2.55 10.54 4.89
N HIS A 171 1.96 10.90 3.76
CA HIS A 171 1.37 12.21 3.50
C HIS A 171 -0.11 12.08 3.24
N ARG A 172 -0.91 12.96 3.85
CA ARG A 172 -2.36 13.03 3.63
C ARG A 172 -2.74 14.28 2.87
N THR A 173 -3.57 14.10 1.86
CA THR A 173 -4.25 15.16 1.13
C THR A 173 -5.74 14.84 1.05
N ARG A 174 -6.54 15.89 0.84
CA ARG A 174 -7.99 15.76 0.66
C ARG A 174 -8.42 16.58 -0.53
N GLU A 175 -9.34 16.03 -1.30
CA GLU A 175 -9.91 16.67 -2.48
C GLU A 175 -11.43 16.63 -2.39
N TRP A 176 -12.08 17.72 -2.80
CA TRP A 176 -13.52 17.76 -2.94
C TRP A 176 -13.89 17.36 -4.35
N THR A 177 -14.72 16.33 -4.49
CA THR A 177 -15.36 16.03 -5.77
C THR A 177 -16.60 16.91 -5.92
N THR A 178 -16.94 17.22 -7.17
CA THR A 178 -18.17 17.95 -7.55
C THR A 178 -19.45 17.25 -7.11
N SER A 179 -19.41 15.91 -6.98
CA SER A 179 -20.48 15.07 -6.44
C SER A 179 -20.69 15.19 -4.92
N GLY A 180 -19.98 16.11 -4.25
CA GLY A 180 -20.08 16.33 -2.81
C GLY A 180 -19.46 15.21 -1.97
N CYS A 181 -18.62 14.37 -2.59
CA CYS A 181 -17.85 13.34 -1.91
C CYS A 181 -16.48 13.90 -1.52
N ARG A 182 -16.00 13.55 -0.33
CA ARG A 182 -14.62 13.84 0.07
C ARG A 182 -13.75 12.68 -0.39
N LYS A 183 -12.78 12.96 -1.25
CA LYS A 183 -11.75 11.99 -1.63
C LYS A 183 -10.54 12.18 -0.71
N TYR A 184 -10.20 11.13 0.00
CA TYR A 184 -9.00 11.08 0.84
C TYR A 184 -7.91 10.36 0.08
N ILE A 185 -6.77 11.02 -0.03
CA ILE A 185 -5.59 10.50 -0.70
C ILE A 185 -4.48 10.42 0.35
N TYR A 186 -3.91 9.24 0.49
CA TYR A 186 -2.80 9.00 1.39
C TYR A 186 -1.64 8.48 0.55
N SER A 187 -0.50 9.14 0.60
CA SER A 187 0.67 8.82 -0.23
C SER A 187 1.81 8.34 0.65
N ALA A 188 2.47 7.27 0.24
CA ALA A 188 3.72 6.82 0.81
C ALA A 188 4.87 7.28 -0.08
N ARG A 189 5.67 8.19 0.45
CA ARG A 189 6.83 8.80 -0.20
C ARG A 189 8.10 8.09 0.19
N GLU A 190 9.06 8.09 -0.72
CA GLU A 190 10.41 7.58 -0.48
C GLU A 190 11.07 8.33 0.71
N TYR A 191 12.08 7.73 1.32
CA TYR A 191 12.74 8.24 2.52
C TYR A 191 13.17 9.72 2.41
N SER A 192 13.58 10.21 1.24
CA SER A 192 13.93 11.63 1.04
C SER A 192 12.74 12.58 0.93
N ASP A 193 11.51 12.06 0.97
CA ASP A 193 10.23 12.78 0.82
C ASP A 193 10.07 13.53 -0.53
N LYS A 194 10.90 13.19 -1.54
CA LYS A 194 10.94 13.89 -2.82
C LYS A 194 9.81 13.50 -3.77
N TYR A 195 9.41 12.23 -3.75
CA TYR A 195 8.42 11.66 -4.67
C TYR A 195 7.63 10.52 -4.00
N SER A 196 6.44 10.29 -4.52
CA SER A 196 5.55 9.22 -4.05
C SER A 196 5.89 7.89 -4.71
N LEU A 197 5.78 6.79 -3.97
CA LEU A 197 5.96 5.42 -4.46
C LEU A 197 4.64 4.64 -4.47
N TYR A 198 3.77 4.94 -3.50
CA TYR A 198 2.44 4.36 -3.40
C TYR A 198 1.40 5.41 -3.04
N THR A 199 0.16 5.14 -3.41
CA THR A 199 -0.99 5.99 -3.05
C THR A 199 -2.16 5.10 -2.67
N LEU A 200 -2.91 5.48 -1.63
CA LEU A 200 -4.19 4.92 -1.26
C LEU A 200 -5.27 5.98 -1.48
N GLU A 201 -6.34 5.61 -2.17
CA GLU A 201 -7.51 6.47 -2.35
C GLU A 201 -8.75 5.84 -1.71
N THR A 202 -9.56 6.68 -1.09
CA THR A 202 -10.91 6.32 -0.68
C THR A 202 -11.83 7.53 -0.78
N SER A 203 -13.11 7.23 -0.92
CA SER A 203 -14.17 8.20 -1.05
C SER A 203 -15.11 8.08 0.15
N HIS A 204 -15.40 9.22 0.76
CA HIS A 204 -16.26 9.33 1.93
C HIS A 204 -17.35 10.36 1.68
N ARG A 205 -18.60 9.92 1.76
CA ARG A 205 -19.77 10.80 1.75
C ARG A 205 -20.19 11.01 3.20
N ALA A 206 -20.39 12.25 3.61
CA ALA A 206 -20.54 12.72 5.01
C ALA A 206 -21.18 11.74 6.02
N ASP A 207 -22.22 11.00 5.63
CA ASP A 207 -22.99 10.12 6.53
C ASP A 207 -22.59 8.63 6.47
N ASN A 208 -21.57 8.27 5.69
CA ASN A 208 -21.14 6.90 5.43
C ASN A 208 -19.69 6.70 5.85
N GLN A 209 -19.46 5.72 6.72
CA GLN A 209 -18.11 5.29 7.08
C GLN A 209 -17.31 4.84 5.85
N VAL A 210 -15.99 5.00 5.92
CA VAL A 210 -15.08 4.36 4.96
C VAL A 210 -15.24 2.84 5.07
N THR A 211 -15.70 2.21 3.99
CA THR A 211 -15.87 0.75 3.88
C THR A 211 -14.98 0.10 2.84
N ALA A 212 -14.40 0.90 1.94
CA ALA A 212 -13.49 0.41 0.91
C ALA A 212 -12.41 1.45 0.61
N ALA A 213 -11.27 0.99 0.14
CA ALA A 213 -10.18 1.83 -0.36
C ALA A 213 -9.41 1.05 -1.42
N GLU A 214 -8.75 1.77 -2.32
CA GLU A 214 -7.91 1.21 -3.36
C GLU A 214 -6.48 1.70 -3.16
N PHE A 215 -5.52 0.80 -3.31
CA PHE A 215 -4.11 1.06 -3.12
C PHE A 215 -3.35 0.81 -4.43
N TYR A 216 -2.53 1.78 -4.80
CA TYR A 216 -1.93 1.93 -6.11
C TYR A 216 -0.41 2.03 -5.97
N ARG A 217 0.29 1.34 -6.87
CA ARG A 217 1.66 1.70 -7.23
C ARG A 217 1.61 2.92 -8.13
N VAL A 218 2.49 3.89 -7.94
CA VAL A 218 2.50 5.08 -8.80
C VAL A 218 2.79 4.75 -10.26
N ALA A 219 3.55 3.69 -10.53
CA ALA A 219 3.88 3.23 -11.88
C ALA A 219 2.68 2.64 -12.64
N GLU A 220 1.62 2.22 -11.93
CA GLU A 220 0.46 1.54 -12.50
C GLU A 220 -0.83 2.36 -12.36
N PHE A 221 -0.76 3.54 -11.75
CA PHE A 221 -1.93 4.37 -11.50
C PHE A 221 -2.66 4.73 -12.82
N PRO A 222 -3.99 4.53 -12.91
CA PRO A 222 -4.97 4.30 -11.84
C PRO A 222 -5.37 2.83 -11.62
N THR A 223 -4.57 1.85 -12.03
CA THR A 223 -4.87 0.43 -11.79
C THR A 223 -4.46 0.05 -10.36
N PRO A 224 -5.39 -0.42 -9.50
CA PRO A 224 -5.06 -0.79 -8.14
C PRO A 224 -4.25 -2.09 -8.09
N CYS A 225 -3.31 -2.16 -7.15
CA CYS A 225 -2.58 -3.39 -6.85
C CYS A 225 -3.16 -4.11 -5.61
N VAL A 226 -3.79 -3.38 -4.69
CA VAL A 226 -4.54 -3.94 -3.57
C VAL A 226 -5.90 -3.23 -3.44
N SER A 227 -6.98 -4.01 -3.51
CA SER A 227 -8.31 -3.55 -3.13
C SER A 227 -8.60 -3.91 -1.68
N ILE A 228 -9.11 -2.94 -0.91
CA ILE A 228 -9.30 -3.06 0.53
C ILE A 228 -10.79 -2.96 0.85
N LEU A 229 -11.29 -3.92 1.61
CA LEU A 229 -12.66 -3.92 2.14
C LEU A 229 -12.63 -3.96 3.67
N LEU A 230 -13.40 -3.08 4.29
CA LEU A 230 -13.55 -3.00 5.74
C LEU A 230 -14.93 -3.52 6.13
N SER A 231 -14.99 -4.35 7.18
CA SER A 231 -16.28 -4.72 7.76
C SER A 231 -17.02 -3.49 8.29
N GLY A 232 -18.32 -3.39 8.01
CA GLY A 232 -19.13 -2.26 8.44
C GLY A 232 -19.27 -2.14 9.97
N ILE A 233 -19.43 -0.90 10.43
CA ILE A 233 -19.83 -0.56 11.81
C ILE A 233 -21.20 0.13 11.76
N SER A 234 -21.95 0.05 12.85
CA SER A 234 -23.18 0.84 13.03
C SER A 234 -22.92 2.32 12.72
N LYS A 235 -23.80 2.94 11.93
CA LYS A 235 -23.64 4.34 11.49
C LYS A 235 -23.85 5.38 12.59
N LEU A 236 -24.48 5.01 13.71
CA LEU A 236 -24.86 5.90 14.81
C LEU A 236 -23.79 6.03 15.90
N ASP A 237 -22.54 5.71 15.58
CA ASP A 237 -21.49 5.48 16.55
C ASP A 237 -20.39 6.53 16.38
N ASP A 238 -20.32 7.46 17.34
CA ASP A 238 -19.37 8.58 17.38
C ASP A 238 -17.91 8.12 17.47
N GLN A 239 -17.67 6.89 17.94
CA GLN A 239 -16.36 6.27 18.03
C GLN A 239 -16.08 5.29 16.88
N ALA A 240 -16.91 5.27 15.83
CA ALA A 240 -16.80 4.29 14.75
C ALA A 240 -15.43 4.26 14.08
N ALA A 241 -14.77 5.41 13.93
CA ALA A 241 -13.46 5.49 13.29
C ALA A 241 -12.32 4.90 14.14
N TYR A 242 -12.50 4.76 15.46
CA TYR A 242 -11.51 4.19 16.39
C TYR A 242 -11.77 2.72 16.70
N LYS A 243 -12.93 2.19 16.29
CA LYS A 243 -13.32 0.81 16.51
C LYS A 243 -12.68 -0.10 15.49
N SER A 244 -12.10 -1.18 16.00
CA SER A 244 -11.54 -2.28 15.23
C SER A 244 -12.53 -2.89 14.25
N ARG A 245 -12.00 -3.25 13.08
CA ARG A 245 -12.73 -3.85 11.95
C ARG A 245 -11.91 -4.99 11.38
N CYS A 246 -12.59 -5.95 10.77
CA CYS A 246 -11.94 -6.88 9.87
C CYS A 246 -11.52 -6.12 8.61
N ILE A 247 -10.27 -6.31 8.19
CA ILE A 247 -9.72 -5.76 6.95
C ILE A 247 -9.52 -6.93 5.99
N ILE A 248 -10.09 -6.83 4.80
CA ILE A 248 -9.91 -7.80 3.73
C ILE A 248 -9.07 -7.10 2.65
N LEU A 249 -7.86 -7.61 2.42
CA LEU A 249 -6.87 -7.10 1.48
C LEU A 249 -6.80 -8.05 0.29
N LYS A 250 -7.29 -7.60 -0.86
CA LYS A 250 -7.25 -8.37 -2.11
C LYS A 250 -6.12 -7.86 -3.00
N PHE A 251 -5.02 -8.59 -3.03
CA PHE A 251 -3.90 -8.31 -3.92
C PHE A 251 -4.15 -8.93 -5.31
N HIS A 252 -3.93 -8.18 -6.39
CA HIS A 252 -4.30 -8.59 -7.75
C HIS A 252 -3.50 -9.79 -8.33
N GLY A 253 -2.40 -10.19 -7.68
CA GLY A 253 -1.63 -11.41 -8.03
C GLY A 253 -1.85 -12.62 -7.11
N LEU A 254 -2.65 -12.51 -6.04
CA LEU A 254 -2.92 -13.62 -5.11
C LEU A 254 -4.35 -14.15 -5.32
N ALA A 255 -4.50 -15.48 -5.31
CA ALA A 255 -5.79 -16.12 -5.55
C ALA A 255 -6.78 -15.93 -4.39
N THR A 256 -6.27 -15.81 -3.15
CA THR A 256 -7.11 -15.61 -1.96
C THR A 256 -6.81 -14.28 -1.28
N PRO A 257 -7.84 -13.57 -0.79
CA PRO A 257 -7.63 -12.32 -0.08
C PRO A 257 -7.06 -12.58 1.32
N LEU A 258 -6.14 -11.72 1.75
CA LEU A 258 -5.67 -11.71 3.13
C LEU A 258 -6.75 -11.10 4.03
N LYS A 259 -6.99 -11.70 5.19
CA LYS A 259 -7.97 -11.21 6.17
C LYS A 259 -7.28 -10.93 7.49
N GLU A 260 -7.36 -9.68 7.94
CA GLU A 260 -6.94 -9.27 9.27
C GLU A 260 -8.13 -9.25 10.22
N TYR A 261 -8.06 -10.03 11.29
CA TYR A 261 -9.11 -10.13 12.28
C TYR A 261 -8.72 -9.43 13.57
N PRO A 262 -9.53 -8.49 14.08
CA PRO A 262 -9.30 -7.96 15.42
C PRO A 262 -9.66 -9.01 16.47
N ASP A 263 -8.92 -9.05 17.58
CA ASP A 263 -9.26 -9.89 18.73
C ASP A 263 -10.69 -9.61 19.24
N ARG A 264 -11.12 -8.35 19.12
CA ARG A 264 -12.43 -7.88 19.52
C ARG A 264 -13.00 -7.02 18.42
N GLN A 265 -14.06 -7.47 17.76
CA GLN A 265 -14.73 -6.73 16.69
C GLN A 265 -15.47 -5.50 17.24
N GLN A 266 -15.43 -4.36 16.54
CA GLN A 266 -16.14 -3.13 16.88
C GLN A 266 -15.82 -2.60 18.29
N LYS A 267 -14.57 -2.75 18.76
CA LYS A 267 -14.09 -2.21 20.03
C LYS A 267 -12.89 -1.30 19.81
N VAL A 268 -12.73 -0.31 20.69
CA VAL A 268 -11.54 0.53 20.75
C VAL A 268 -10.45 -0.18 21.58
N PRO A 269 -9.17 -0.14 21.18
CA PRO A 269 -8.64 0.44 19.94
C PRO A 269 -8.68 -0.55 18.74
N TRP A 270 -8.20 -0.10 17.58
CA TRP A 270 -8.07 -0.91 16.35
C TRP A 270 -7.25 -2.20 16.54
N SER A 271 -6.26 -2.15 17.42
CA SER A 271 -5.39 -3.27 17.76
C SER A 271 -5.82 -4.00 19.05
N PRO A 272 -5.41 -5.27 19.23
CA PRO A 272 -4.61 -6.07 18.30
C PRO A 272 -5.42 -6.65 17.14
N ARG A 273 -4.75 -6.83 15.99
CA ARG A 273 -5.29 -7.54 14.81
C ARG A 273 -4.33 -8.62 14.36
N ARG A 274 -4.86 -9.78 13.98
CA ARG A 274 -4.10 -10.98 13.64
C ARG A 274 -4.40 -11.44 12.22
N PHE A 275 -3.39 -12.00 11.56
CA PHE A 275 -3.53 -12.61 10.24
C PHE A 275 -2.42 -13.65 10.03
N MET A 276 -2.58 -14.44 8.97
CA MET A 276 -1.57 -15.40 8.52
C MET A 276 -1.12 -15.06 7.10
N TYR A 277 0.18 -15.20 6.83
CA TYR A 277 0.77 -14.95 5.52
C TYR A 277 1.99 -15.84 5.31
N GLY A 278 2.06 -16.55 4.19
CA GLY A 278 3.11 -17.53 3.89
C GLY A 278 3.27 -18.61 4.96
N GLY A 279 2.17 -19.05 5.57
CA GLY A 279 2.17 -20.02 6.68
C GLY A 279 2.61 -19.46 8.04
N ARG A 280 2.99 -18.18 8.11
CA ARG A 280 3.45 -17.50 9.34
C ARG A 280 2.32 -16.68 9.97
N ARG A 281 2.41 -16.41 11.27
CA ARG A 281 1.36 -15.72 12.04
C ARG A 281 1.84 -14.36 12.52
N PHE A 282 1.03 -13.34 12.27
CA PHE A 282 1.39 -11.96 12.54
C PHE A 282 0.32 -11.23 13.34
N VAL A 283 0.77 -10.32 14.20
CA VAL A 283 -0.10 -9.50 15.04
C VAL A 283 0.31 -8.03 14.98
N TRP A 284 -0.63 -7.18 14.61
CA TRP A 284 -0.58 -5.74 14.80
C TRP A 284 -0.84 -5.43 16.27
N LYS A 285 0.04 -4.65 16.90
CA LYS A 285 -0.10 -4.14 18.27
C LYS A 285 -0.04 -2.60 18.27
N PRO A 286 -0.62 -1.92 19.27
CA PRO A 286 -0.53 -0.46 19.36
C PRO A 286 0.92 0.02 19.36
N GLY A 287 1.24 1.03 18.54
CA GLY A 287 2.59 1.62 18.49
C GLY A 287 2.91 2.43 19.75
N ASP A 288 1.92 3.15 20.27
CA ASP A 288 1.93 3.77 21.59
C ASP A 288 0.59 3.42 22.29
N PRO A 289 0.61 2.86 23.51
CA PRO A 289 -0.60 2.58 24.28
C PRO A 289 -1.46 3.81 24.61
N HIS A 290 -0.94 5.02 24.45
CA HIS A 290 -1.61 6.28 24.80
C HIS A 290 -1.92 7.16 23.58
N ASP A 291 -1.46 6.78 22.39
CA ASP A 291 -1.76 7.51 21.14
C ASP A 291 -2.36 6.54 20.11
N ASP A 292 -3.70 6.53 20.06
CA ASP A 292 -4.44 5.71 19.11
C ASP A 292 -4.18 6.10 17.65
N VAL A 293 -3.58 7.26 17.36
CA VAL A 293 -3.26 7.69 15.99
C VAL A 293 -1.87 7.20 15.55
N MET A 294 -1.05 6.71 16.48
CA MET A 294 0.26 6.14 16.17
C MET A 294 0.12 4.96 15.18
N PRO A 295 0.99 4.83 14.17
CA PRO A 295 1.03 3.63 13.34
C PRO A 295 1.29 2.40 14.22
N GLU A 296 0.64 1.29 13.91
CA GLU A 296 0.76 0.08 14.72
C GLU A 296 2.09 -0.61 14.43
N THR A 297 2.53 -1.44 15.38
CA THR A 297 3.74 -2.24 15.23
C THR A 297 3.38 -3.67 14.91
N LEU A 298 3.98 -4.23 13.87
CA LEU A 298 3.81 -5.63 13.47
C LEU A 298 4.85 -6.51 14.15
N TYR A 299 4.39 -7.63 14.68
CA TYR A 299 5.24 -8.70 15.20
C TYR A 299 4.80 -10.05 14.65
N GLU A 300 5.74 -10.98 14.58
CA GLU A 300 5.46 -12.39 14.37
C GLU A 300 5.28 -13.11 15.71
N TYR A 301 4.36 -14.08 15.76
CA TYR A 301 4.13 -14.96 16.89
C TYR A 301 3.99 -16.41 16.44
N THR A 302 4.15 -17.35 17.37
CA THR A 302 3.96 -18.79 17.08
C THR A 302 2.65 -19.29 17.67
N ARG A 303 2.37 -18.92 18.93
CA ARG A 303 1.20 -19.34 19.68
C ARG A 303 0.45 -18.15 20.24
N ASP A 304 -0.85 -18.30 20.34
CA ASP A 304 -1.71 -17.39 21.05
C ASP A 304 -2.76 -18.14 21.86
N TRP A 305 -3.28 -17.49 22.90
CA TRP A 305 -4.24 -18.11 23.81
C TRP A 305 -5.17 -17.06 24.40
N ALA A 306 -6.35 -17.49 24.86
CA ALA A 306 -7.26 -16.60 25.55
C ALA A 306 -6.61 -16.04 26.83
N LYS A 307 -6.70 -14.73 27.04
CA LYS A 307 -6.19 -14.10 28.26
C LYS A 307 -6.90 -14.68 29.48
N PRO A 308 -6.19 -15.25 30.48
CA PRO A 308 -6.81 -15.80 31.67
C PRO A 308 -7.74 -14.79 32.35
N GLY A 309 -8.97 -15.22 32.67
CA GLY A 309 -9.99 -14.37 33.29
C GLY A 309 -10.68 -13.36 32.35
N SER A 310 -10.31 -13.28 31.07
CA SER A 310 -10.98 -12.41 30.11
C SER A 310 -12.30 -13.00 29.63
N ARG A 311 -13.41 -12.30 29.88
CA ARG A 311 -14.72 -12.56 29.24
C ARG A 311 -14.91 -11.82 27.91
N THR A 312 -13.90 -11.05 27.49
CA THR A 312 -14.02 -10.06 26.41
C THR A 312 -13.36 -10.47 25.10
N GLY A 313 -12.91 -11.73 24.98
CA GLY A 313 -12.24 -12.24 23.78
C GLY A 313 -10.78 -11.81 23.60
N LYS A 314 -10.19 -11.06 24.55
CA LYS A 314 -8.77 -10.68 24.50
C LYS A 314 -7.87 -11.91 24.46
N ARG A 315 -6.88 -11.91 23.56
CA ARG A 315 -5.86 -12.96 23.43
C ARG A 315 -4.51 -12.44 23.92
N LEU A 316 -3.64 -13.36 24.33
CA LEU A 316 -2.22 -13.16 24.56
C LEU A 316 -1.46 -13.97 23.52
N ASP A 317 -0.21 -13.61 23.26
CA ASP A 317 0.65 -14.26 22.29
C ASP A 317 2.10 -14.27 22.78
N ASP A 318 2.90 -15.14 22.17
CA ASP A 318 4.34 -15.22 22.36
C ASP A 318 5.12 -14.40 21.32
N ALA A 319 4.53 -13.29 20.83
CA ALA A 319 5.16 -12.52 19.77
C ALA A 319 6.59 -12.12 20.10
N THR A 320 7.46 -12.30 19.09
CA THR A 320 8.88 -12.00 19.19
C THR A 320 9.10 -10.50 19.42
N PRO A 321 10.18 -10.10 20.12
CA PRO A 321 10.48 -8.68 20.34
C PRO A 321 10.92 -7.96 19.05
N THR A 322 11.24 -8.70 17.99
CA THR A 322 11.69 -8.17 16.70
C THR A 322 10.52 -7.50 15.98
N LYS A 323 10.63 -6.19 15.75
CA LYS A 323 9.63 -5.41 15.01
C LYS A 323 9.80 -5.65 13.52
N LEU A 324 8.71 -6.03 12.85
CA LEU A 324 8.70 -6.20 11.39
C LEU A 324 8.24 -4.93 10.68
N VAL A 325 7.28 -4.23 11.28
CA VAL A 325 6.83 -2.92 10.81
C VAL A 325 6.62 -2.04 12.03
N TRP A 326 7.08 -0.79 11.99
CA TRP A 326 6.85 0.16 13.07
C TRP A 326 6.73 1.58 12.52
N GLY A 327 6.07 2.45 13.27
CA GLY A 327 5.92 3.84 12.89
C GLY A 327 6.62 4.80 13.85
N GLU A 328 6.84 6.00 13.34
CA GLU A 328 7.20 7.18 14.10
C GLU A 328 6.19 8.29 13.79
N LYS A 329 5.82 9.05 14.82
CA LYS A 329 5.01 10.26 14.69
C LYS A 329 5.89 11.45 15.02
N LYS A 330 6.15 12.29 14.03
CA LYS A 330 6.85 13.57 14.22
C LYS A 330 5.84 14.70 14.12
N ARG A 331 5.92 15.65 15.04
CA ARG A 331 5.11 16.86 15.02
C ARG A 331 5.93 18.01 14.46
N LYS A 332 5.57 18.51 13.27
CA LYS A 332 6.17 19.72 12.68
C LYS A 332 5.14 20.85 12.73
N GLY A 333 5.18 21.63 13.80
CA GLY A 333 4.21 22.70 14.06
C GLY A 333 2.80 22.15 14.35
N LYS A 334 1.82 22.52 13.51
CA LYS A 334 0.42 22.03 13.59
C LYS A 334 0.16 20.75 12.79
N VAL A 335 1.14 20.28 12.02
CA VAL A 335 0.99 19.12 11.16
C VAL A 335 1.71 17.92 11.78
N GLU A 336 1.01 16.80 11.86
CA GLU A 336 1.58 15.51 12.20
C GLU A 336 2.09 14.86 10.91
N SER A 337 3.33 14.42 10.91
CA SER A 337 3.95 13.62 9.85
C SER A 337 4.20 12.22 10.39
N TYR A 338 3.79 11.22 9.65
CA TYR A 338 3.97 9.82 10.00
C TYR A 338 5.09 9.23 9.15
N THR A 339 5.98 8.50 9.78
CA THR A 339 7.00 7.70 9.09
C THR A 339 6.73 6.25 9.43
N ILE A 340 6.83 5.37 8.45
CA ILE A 340 6.68 3.93 8.65
C ILE A 340 7.93 3.22 8.15
N HIS A 341 8.37 2.24 8.91
CA HIS A 341 9.56 1.46 8.66
C HIS A 341 9.17 -0.01 8.53
N PHE A 342 9.79 -0.68 7.57
CA PHE A 342 9.67 -2.09 7.30
C PHE A 342 11.04 -2.71 7.55
N ALA A 343 11.08 -3.80 8.32
CA ALA A 343 12.30 -4.57 8.50
C ALA A 343 12.87 -5.00 7.15
N GLY A 344 14.20 -5.14 7.10
CA GLY A 344 14.90 -5.63 5.93
C GLY A 344 14.38 -7.01 5.49
N GLY A 345 14.43 -7.25 4.17
CA GLY A 345 14.03 -8.52 3.58
C GLY A 345 12.51 -8.79 3.48
N ILE A 346 11.66 -7.82 3.86
CA ILE A 346 10.23 -7.86 3.49
C ILE A 346 10.13 -7.59 1.97
N ASP A 347 9.68 -8.61 1.23
CA ASP A 347 9.43 -8.55 -0.21
C ASP A 347 8.37 -7.48 -0.57
N GLN A 348 8.35 -7.05 -1.84
CA GLN A 348 7.50 -5.95 -2.29
C GLN A 348 6.02 -6.27 -2.09
N VAL A 349 5.57 -7.48 -2.42
CA VAL A 349 4.16 -7.86 -2.34
C VAL A 349 3.68 -7.85 -0.89
N PHE A 350 4.43 -8.44 0.04
CA PHE A 350 4.05 -8.41 1.45
C PHE A 350 4.12 -6.99 2.00
N ARG A 351 5.14 -6.20 1.65
CA ARG A 351 5.27 -4.80 2.04
C ARG A 351 4.08 -3.96 1.57
N GLU A 352 3.60 -4.16 0.35
CA GLU A 352 2.43 -3.47 -0.21
C GLU A 352 1.16 -3.80 0.58
N ILE A 353 0.93 -5.07 0.92
CA ILE A 353 -0.22 -5.50 1.71
C ILE A 353 -0.20 -4.87 3.11
N LEU A 354 0.96 -4.89 3.77
CA LEU A 354 1.15 -4.33 5.10
C LEU A 354 1.01 -2.79 5.11
N LEU A 355 1.56 -2.12 4.09
CA LEU A 355 1.46 -0.68 3.92
C LEU A 355 0.01 -0.26 3.66
N ALA A 356 -0.69 -0.96 2.77
CA ALA A 356 -2.12 -0.77 2.50
C ALA A 356 -2.97 -0.89 3.78
N SER A 357 -2.69 -1.91 4.61
CA SER A 357 -3.34 -2.11 5.91
C SER A 357 -3.12 -0.94 6.88
N GLN A 358 -1.88 -0.44 7.00
CA GLN A 358 -1.58 0.72 7.85
C GLN A 358 -2.25 1.99 7.32
N MET A 359 -2.19 2.22 6.01
CA MET A 359 -2.73 3.41 5.38
C MET A 359 -4.26 3.49 5.48
N VAL A 360 -4.98 2.39 5.24
CA VAL A 360 -6.46 2.39 5.31
C VAL A 360 -6.96 2.72 6.72
N ARG A 361 -6.29 2.18 7.75
CA ARG A 361 -6.61 2.47 9.15
C ARG A 361 -6.43 3.95 9.45
N GLN A 362 -5.30 4.52 9.05
CA GLN A 362 -5.02 5.94 9.26
C GLN A 362 -6.07 6.83 8.59
N VAL A 363 -6.47 6.48 7.37
CA VAL A 363 -7.55 7.21 6.69
C VAL A 363 -8.87 7.11 7.44
N CYS A 364 -9.26 5.94 7.96
CA CYS A 364 -10.46 5.83 8.80
C CYS A 364 -10.41 6.79 10.00
N MET A 365 -9.28 6.86 10.72
CA MET A 365 -9.13 7.77 11.87
C MET A 365 -9.21 9.25 11.44
N PHE A 366 -8.61 9.61 10.30
CA PHE A 366 -8.66 10.99 9.79
C PHE A 366 -10.09 11.44 9.48
N THR A 367 -10.95 10.54 9.00
CA THR A 367 -12.35 10.90 8.73
C THR A 367 -13.15 11.30 9.98
N ALA A 368 -12.67 10.99 11.19
CA ALA A 368 -13.34 11.34 12.46
C ALA A 368 -12.64 12.42 13.30
N MET A 369 -11.47 12.90 12.89
CA MET A 369 -10.81 14.03 13.54
C MET A 369 -11.29 15.39 13.00
N GLU A 370 -12.24 15.38 12.06
CA GLU A 370 -12.92 16.53 11.47
C GLU A 370 -14.34 16.66 12.02
#